data_AF-A0A0D6Q1L5-F1
#
_entry.id   AF-A0A0D6Q1L5-F1
#
_cell.length_a   1.000
_cell.length_b   1.000
_cell.length_c   1.000
_cell.angle_alpha   90.00
_cell.angle_beta   90.00
_cell.angle_gamma   90.00
#
_symmetry.space_group_name_H-M   'P 1'
#
loop_
_entity.id
_entity.type
_entity.pdbx_description
1 polymer ?
#
loop_
_entity_poly.entity_id
_entity_poly.type
_entity_poly.pdbx_seq_one_letter_code
_entity_poly.pdbx_strand_id
1 'polypeptide(L)'
;MKQDFTPIPAGELVGLLSVKDQAAAINVHRQFRMWFTGAEVNYDQNQLQAARSAVRAENERMEDLERIIMRAFMAEGPEIEAITFRRAQAGRVQS
;
A
#
# COMPACT_ATOMS: atom_id res chain seq x y z
N MET A 1 23.38 -16.55 8.16
CA MET A 1 22.93 -15.63 7.09
C MET A 1 22.10 -14.54 7.75
N LYS A 2 22.55 -13.27 7.72
CA LYS A 2 21.67 -12.13 8.02
C LYS A 2 20.89 -11.86 6.73
N GLN A 3 19.58 -12.13 6.73
CA GLN A 3 18.70 -11.61 5.68
C GLN A 3 18.69 -10.09 5.83
N ASP A 4 19.14 -9.38 4.82
CA ASP A 4 18.99 -7.93 4.73
C ASP A 4 17.50 -7.66 4.51
N PHE A 5 16.81 -7.19 5.55
CA PHE A 5 15.43 -6.72 5.48
C PHE A 5 15.39 -5.25 5.05
N THR A 6 16.19 -4.87 4.05
CA THR A 6 16.18 -3.50 3.54
C THR A 6 14.78 -3.21 3.03
N PRO A 7 14.03 -2.28 3.65
CA PRO A 7 12.66 -1.99 3.22
C PRO A 7 12.70 -1.54 1.77
N ILE A 8 11.94 -2.22 0.91
CA ILE A 8 11.79 -1.79 -0.48
C ILE A 8 11.06 -0.44 -0.46
N PRO A 9 11.57 0.60 -1.14
CA PRO A 9 10.90 1.89 -1.22
C PRO A 9 9.49 1.78 -1.79
N ALA A 10 8.53 2.50 -1.22
CA ALA A 10 7.12 2.41 -1.63
C ALA A 10 6.89 2.69 -3.13
N GLY A 11 7.69 3.57 -3.74
CA GLY A 11 7.63 3.84 -5.18
C GLY A 11 8.03 2.64 -6.05
N GLU A 12 8.97 1.81 -5.59
CA GLU A 12 9.33 0.57 -6.27
C GLU A 12 8.22 -0.48 -6.12
N LEU A 13 7.56 -0.54 -4.96
CA LEU A 13 6.41 -1.44 -4.74
C LEU A 13 5.23 -1.11 -5.67
N VAL A 14 4.94 0.18 -5.88
CA VAL A 14 3.88 0.62 -6.80
C VAL A 14 4.23 0.29 -8.25
N GLY A 15 5.51 0.35 -8.62
CA GLY A 15 6.00 -0.01 -9.95
C GLY A 15 5.86 -1.49 -10.31
N LEU A 16 5.67 -2.36 -9.31
CA LEU A 16 5.43 -3.80 -9.48
C LEU A 16 3.95 -4.10 -9.73
N LEU A 17 3.04 -3.19 -9.41
CA LEU A 17 1.62 -3.38 -9.67
C LEU A 17 1.31 -3.28 -11.16
N SER A 18 0.35 -4.07 -11.65
CA SER A 18 -0.21 -3.88 -12.98
C SER A 18 -0.80 -2.47 -13.13
N VAL A 19 -0.84 -1.91 -14.34
CA VAL A 19 -1.44 -0.56 -14.59
C VAL A 19 -2.87 -0.47 -14.05
N LYS A 20 -3.62 -1.57 -14.11
CA LYS A 20 -4.98 -1.68 -13.56
C LYS A 20 -4.98 -1.58 -12.03
N ASP A 21 -4.06 -2.27 -11.36
CA ASP A 21 -3.97 -2.29 -9.91
C ASP A 21 -3.38 -0.98 -9.36
N GLN A 22 -2.47 -0.33 -10.11
CA GLN A 22 -2.03 1.04 -9.80
C GLN A 22 -3.20 2.02 -9.80
N ALA A 23 -4.03 1.99 -10.85
CA ALA A 23 -5.22 2.84 -10.94
C ALA A 23 -6.23 2.54 -9.81
N ALA A 24 -6.42 1.25 -9.49
CA ALA A 24 -7.26 0.83 -8.38
C ALA A 24 -6.73 1.34 -7.02
N ALA A 25 -5.43 1.17 -6.75
CA ALA A 25 -4.78 1.63 -5.53
C ALA A 25 -4.88 3.16 -5.37
N ILE A 26 -4.64 3.93 -6.44
CA ILE A 26 -4.80 5.40 -6.44
C ILE A 26 -6.24 5.79 -6.11
N ASN A 27 -7.21 5.10 -6.71
CA ASN A 27 -8.63 5.38 -6.46
C ASN A 27 -9.03 5.06 -5.01
N VAL A 28 -8.62 3.92 -4.48
CA VAL A 28 -8.89 3.51 -3.09
C VAL A 28 -8.22 4.48 -2.11
N HIS A 29 -6.97 4.86 -2.35
CA HIS A 29 -6.26 5.85 -1.53
C HIS A 29 -6.95 7.23 -1.56
N ARG A 30 -7.47 7.66 -2.72
CA ARG A 30 -8.25 8.90 -2.80
C ARG A 30 -9.55 8.82 -1.99
N GLN A 31 -10.25 7.68 -2.02
CA GLN A 31 -11.44 7.47 -1.20
C GLN A 31 -11.13 7.44 0.30
N PHE A 32 -10.05 6.75 0.70
CA PHE A 32 -9.55 6.76 2.07
C PHE A 32 -9.35 8.19 2.58
N ARG A 33 -8.62 9.03 1.82
CA ARG A 33 -8.38 10.43 2.21
C ARG A 33 -9.67 11.24 2.35
N MET A 34 -10.64 11.00 1.48
CA MET A 34 -11.95 11.66 1.54
C MET A 34 -12.69 11.30 2.84
N TRP A 35 -12.72 10.02 3.19
CA TRP A 35 -13.39 9.56 4.41
C TRP A 35 -12.66 10.01 5.68
N PHE A 36 -11.32 9.95 5.72
CA PHE A 36 -10.52 10.47 6.82
C PHE A 36 -10.81 11.96 7.07
N THR A 37 -10.73 12.78 6.02
CA THR A 37 -11.02 14.22 6.13
C THR A 37 -12.49 14.46 6.51
N GLY A 38 -13.41 13.66 5.96
CA GLY A 38 -14.83 13.74 6.31
C GLY A 38 -15.12 13.35 7.76
N ALA A 39 -14.36 12.42 8.35
CA ALA A 39 -14.48 12.06 9.75
C ALA A 39 -14.09 13.22 10.66
N GLU A 40 -12.98 13.89 10.36
CA GLU A 40 -12.49 15.07 11.06
C GLU A 40 -13.51 16.22 10.99
N VAL A 41 -13.99 16.56 9.78
CA VAL A 41 -15.00 17.60 9.58
C VAL A 41 -16.30 17.31 10.33
N ASN A 42 -16.79 16.06 10.27
CA ASN A 42 -18.00 15.69 10.98
C ASN A 42 -17.83 15.71 12.51
N TYR A 43 -16.63 15.38 13.00
CA TYR A 43 -16.31 15.48 14.41
C TYR A 43 -16.33 16.94 14.88
N ASP A 44 -15.68 17.84 14.15
CA ASP A 44 -15.65 19.28 14.44
C ASP A 44 -17.05 19.92 14.39
N GLN A 45 -17.94 19.39 13.55
CA GLN A 45 -19.33 19.83 13.44
C GLN A 45 -20.27 19.16 14.46
N ASN A 46 -19.75 18.43 15.45
CA ASN A 46 -20.53 17.66 16.43
C ASN A 46 -21.49 16.62 15.81
N GLN A 47 -21.24 16.20 14.56
CA GLN A 47 -21.99 15.15 13.87
C GLN A 47 -21.39 13.76 14.16
N LEU A 48 -21.46 13.33 15.42
CA LEU A 48 -20.78 12.13 15.91
C LEU A 48 -21.15 10.85 15.14
N GLN A 49 -22.40 10.70 14.70
CA GLN A 49 -22.82 9.53 13.92
C GLN A 49 -22.19 9.52 12.52
N ALA A 50 -22.13 10.68 11.86
CA ALA A 50 -21.51 10.85 10.55
C ALA A 50 -19.99 10.65 10.62
N ALA A 51 -19.34 11.14 11.68
CA ALA A 51 -17.93 10.91 11.96
C ALA A 51 -17.63 9.41 12.11
N ARG A 52 -18.44 8.68 12.90
CA ARG A 52 -18.28 7.24 13.08
C ARG A 52 -18.47 6.44 11.80
N SER A 53 -19.42 6.81 10.95
CA SER A 53 -19.57 6.16 9.64
C SER A 53 -18.38 6.43 8.72
N ALA A 54 -17.84 7.66 8.75
CA ALA A 54 -16.67 8.02 7.96
C ALA A 54 -15.42 7.24 8.40
N VAL A 55 -15.18 7.08 9.70
CA VAL A 55 -14.09 6.25 10.25
C VAL A 55 -14.23 4.78 9.84
N ARG A 56 -15.46 4.23 9.79
CA ARG A 56 -15.66 2.85 9.32
C ARG A 56 -15.31 2.71 7.84
N ALA A 57 -15.81 3.62 7.01
CA ALA A 57 -15.53 3.62 5.58
C ALA A 57 -14.03 3.85 5.29
N GLU A 58 -13.35 4.66 6.09
CA GLU A 58 -11.90 4.83 6.06
C GLU A 58 -11.18 3.50 6.30
N ASN A 59 -11.49 2.80 7.40
CA ASN A 59 -10.86 1.52 7.74
C ASN A 59 -11.05 0.47 6.64
N GLU A 60 -12.27 0.35 6.10
CA GLU A 60 -12.56 -0.57 4.98
C GLU A 60 -11.70 -0.26 3.75
N ARG A 61 -11.48 1.03 3.43
CA ARG A 61 -10.65 1.42 2.29
C ARG A 61 -9.16 1.20 2.53
N MET A 62 -8.70 1.30 3.77
CA MET A 62 -7.33 0.95 4.12
C MET A 62 -7.08 -0.56 3.96
N GLU A 63 -8.02 -1.40 4.39
CA GLU A 63 -7.96 -2.86 4.18
C GLU A 63 -7.99 -3.25 2.68
N ASP A 64 -8.83 -2.58 1.88
CA ASP A 64 -8.87 -2.81 0.42
C ASP A 64 -7.54 -2.43 -0.24
N LEU A 65 -6.93 -1.33 0.19
CA LEU A 65 -5.63 -0.88 -0.32
C LEU A 65 -4.53 -1.89 0.03
N GLU A 66 -4.50 -2.34 1.29
CA GLU A 66 -3.57 -3.37 1.74
C GLU A 66 -3.74 -4.65 0.91
N ARG A 67 -4.98 -5.09 0.65
CA ARG A 67 -5.25 -6.28 -0.15
C ARG A 67 -4.78 -6.16 -1.59
N ILE A 68 -4.98 -5.01 -2.24
CA ILE A 68 -4.51 -4.77 -3.62
C ILE A 68 -2.98 -4.88 -3.67
N ILE A 69 -2.30 -4.25 -2.72
CA ILE A 69 -0.83 -4.26 -2.63
C ILE A 69 -0.34 -5.67 -2.32
N MET A 70 -0.83 -6.29 -1.24
CA MET A 70 -0.39 -7.61 -0.78
C MET A 70 -0.69 -8.72 -1.78
N ARG A 71 -1.78 -8.63 -2.55
CA ARG A 71 -2.07 -9.61 -3.61
C ARG A 71 -0.98 -9.64 -4.67
N ALA A 72 -0.44 -8.49 -5.06
CA ALA A 72 0.69 -8.44 -5.98
C ALA A 72 1.94 -9.03 -5.34
N PHE A 73 2.23 -8.72 -4.07
CA PHE A 73 3.36 -9.33 -3.36
C PHE A 73 3.23 -10.84 -3.15
N MET A 74 2.03 -11.37 -2.94
CA MET A 74 1.83 -12.82 -2.80
C MET A 74 1.88 -13.54 -4.14
N ALA A 75 1.40 -12.90 -5.22
CA ALA A 75 1.43 -13.48 -6.56
C ALA A 75 2.84 -13.45 -7.18
N GLU A 76 3.57 -12.35 -6.98
CA GLU A 76 4.91 -12.12 -7.55
C GLU A 76 6.03 -12.34 -6.52
N GLY A 77 5.71 -12.67 -5.28
CA GLY A 77 6.66 -12.81 -4.16
C GLY A 77 7.91 -13.60 -4.50
N PRO A 78 7.82 -14.78 -5.15
CA PRO A 78 8.99 -15.53 -5.60
C PRO A 78 9.84 -14.80 -6.65
N GLU A 79 9.22 -14.05 -7.57
CA GLU A 79 9.92 -13.31 -8.61
C GLU A 79 10.54 -12.00 -8.10
N ILE A 80 9.84 -11.30 -7.19
CA ILE A 80 10.35 -10.11 -6.50
C ILE A 80 11.54 -10.50 -5.61
N GLU A 81 11.46 -11.60 -4.86
CA GLU A 81 12.60 -12.15 -4.12
C GLU A 81 13.76 -12.51 -5.06
N ALA A 82 13.49 -13.13 -6.21
CA ALA A 82 14.51 -13.48 -7.20
C ALA A 82 15.14 -12.26 -7.88
N ILE A 83 14.39 -11.18 -8.14
CA ILE A 83 14.93 -9.92 -8.67
C ILE A 83 15.76 -9.20 -7.60
N THR A 84 15.25 -9.12 -6.38
CA THR A 84 15.93 -8.49 -5.24
C THR A 84 17.22 -9.23 -4.91
N PHE A 85 17.21 -10.56 -4.92
CA PHE A 85 18.39 -11.41 -4.76
C PHE A 85 19.40 -11.22 -5.89
N ARG A 86 18.96 -11.18 -7.15
CA ARG A 86 19.85 -10.92 -8.30
C ARG A 86 20.50 -9.53 -8.21
N ARG A 87 19.74 -8.49 -7.83
CA ARG A 87 20.28 -7.14 -7.63
C ARG A 87 21.26 -7.09 -6.46
N ALA A 88 20.96 -7.78 -5.35
CA ALA A 88 21.86 -7.88 -4.20
C ALA A 88 23.14 -8.67 -4.52
N GLN A 89 23.09 -9.68 -5.40
CA GLN A 89 24.29 -10.35 -5.90
C GLN A 89 25.07 -9.49 -6.89
N ALA A 90 24.41 -8.78 -7.80
CA ALA A 90 25.07 -7.89 -8.75
C ALA A 90 25.84 -6.75 -8.04
N GLY A 91 25.30 -6.23 -6.92
CA GLY A 91 26.00 -5.27 -6.07
C GLY A 91 27.14 -5.85 -5.22
N ARG A 92 27.28 -7.18 -5.13
CA ARG A 92 28.40 -7.87 -4.46
C ARG A 92 29.53 -8.27 -5.42
N VAL A 93 29.36 -8.10 -6.74
CA VAL A 93 30.41 -8.35 -7.73
C VAL A 93 31.14 -7.04 -8.06
N GLN A 94 31.85 -6.49 -7.06
CA GLN A 94 33.07 -5.72 -7.28
C GLN A 94 34.03 -6.02 -6.12
N SER A 95 35.21 -6.53 -6.51
CA SER A 95 36.41 -6.96 -5.76
C SER A 95 36.28 -8.18 -4.85
#